data_AF-A0A511ASE2-F1
#
_entry.id   AF-A0A511ASE2-F1
#
_cell.length_a   1.000
_cell.length_b   1.000
_cell.length_c   1.000
_cell.angle_alpha   90.00
_cell.angle_beta   90.00
_cell.angle_gamma   90.00
#
_symmetry.space_group_name_H-M   'P 1'
#
loop_
_entity.id
_entity.type
_entity.pdbx_description
1 polymer ?
#
loop_
_entity_poly.entity_id
_entity_poly.type
_entity_poly.pdbx_seq_one_letter_code
_entity_poly.pdbx_strand_id
1 'polypeptide(L)'
;MNDKLIDTIKEMEIKSAPEKQSLEAALNQYTKKQLAHFIERHDLDIAKSWKKAEIIEALIEWMASAQKELLKSDEELNAFYSNTVVDADQPLEISDDLSDKEQENVLSLIEHGLVFNADGQLWALEAVAETVDTVSEKPAGSSEPNEETASKDEATEVKSQPAQPKKQRKQTSAPSLSPEERIARQKKMRLKYLKKQAKKKKKKR
;
A
#
# COMPACT_ATOMS: atom_id res chain seq x y z
N MET A 1 -24.87 15.95 6.41
CA MET A 1 -24.05 17.08 6.96
C MET A 1 -22.57 16.84 6.63
N ASN A 2 -22.30 16.49 5.36
CA ASN A 2 -21.33 15.44 5.06
C ASN A 2 -20.31 15.80 3.96
N ASP A 3 -20.23 17.08 3.61
CA ASP A 3 -19.16 17.68 2.80
C ASP A 3 -17.77 17.19 3.28
N LYS A 4 -17.62 16.96 4.60
CA LYS A 4 -16.43 16.41 5.27
C LYS A 4 -16.07 14.96 4.87
N LEU A 5 -17.05 14.11 4.59
CA LEU A 5 -16.82 12.71 4.18
C LEU A 5 -16.23 12.70 2.78
N ILE A 6 -16.89 13.35 1.82
CA ILE A 6 -16.40 13.46 0.45
C ILE A 6 -15.07 14.25 0.37
N ASP A 7 -14.88 15.29 1.21
CA ASP A 7 -13.58 15.96 1.37
C ASP A 7 -12.48 15.02 1.89
N THR A 8 -12.80 14.09 2.81
CA THR A 8 -11.84 13.11 3.33
C THR A 8 -11.50 12.05 2.27
N ILE A 9 -12.50 11.57 1.51
CA ILE A 9 -12.27 10.66 0.37
C ILE A 9 -11.38 11.33 -0.69
N LYS A 10 -11.56 12.64 -0.94
CA LYS A 10 -10.72 13.45 -1.85
C LYS A 10 -9.33 13.75 -1.26
N GLU A 11 -9.18 13.95 0.05
CA GLU A 11 -7.86 14.01 0.71
C GLU A 11 -7.10 12.65 0.60
N MET A 12 -7.83 11.54 0.45
CA MET A 12 -7.30 10.19 0.28
C MET A 12 -7.24 9.74 -1.20
N GLU A 13 -7.19 10.69 -2.14
CA GLU A 13 -6.95 10.44 -3.57
C GLU A 13 -5.47 10.10 -3.88
N ILE A 14 -5.26 9.18 -4.83
CA ILE A 14 -3.97 8.89 -5.49
C ILE A 14 -4.02 9.27 -6.98
N LYS A 15 -2.88 9.72 -7.52
CA LYS A 15 -2.77 10.41 -8.83
C LYS A 15 -2.68 9.51 -10.07
N SER A 16 -3.05 8.26 -9.89
CA SER A 16 -2.93 7.16 -10.85
C SER A 16 -3.27 5.86 -10.14
N ALA A 17 -4.08 5.01 -10.76
CA ALA A 17 -4.12 3.59 -10.41
C ALA A 17 -2.70 2.97 -10.54
N PRO A 18 -2.28 2.08 -9.62
CA PRO A 18 -0.95 1.50 -9.67
C PRO A 18 -0.80 0.49 -10.83
N GLU A 19 0.39 0.41 -11.44
CA GLU A 19 0.72 -0.53 -12.52
C GLU A 19 0.60 -2.02 -12.12
N LYS A 20 0.43 -2.32 -10.83
CA LYS A 20 0.27 -3.66 -10.27
C LYS A 20 -0.97 -3.71 -9.40
N GLN A 21 -1.77 -4.76 -9.57
CA GLN A 21 -2.96 -5.06 -8.76
C GLN A 21 -2.55 -5.63 -7.38
N SER A 22 -1.72 -4.91 -6.61
CA SER A 22 -1.29 -5.34 -5.27
C SER A 22 -1.38 -4.22 -4.23
N LEU A 23 -1.76 -4.60 -3.00
CA LEU A 23 -1.90 -3.71 -1.86
C LEU A 23 -0.62 -2.90 -1.59
N GLU A 24 0.55 -3.54 -1.71
CA GLU A 24 1.86 -2.86 -1.59
C GLU A 24 2.05 -1.77 -2.66
N ALA A 25 1.61 -1.99 -3.90
CA ALA A 25 1.74 -1.02 -4.98
C ALA A 25 0.79 0.17 -4.80
N ALA A 26 -0.45 -0.10 -4.36
CA ALA A 26 -1.45 0.93 -4.04
C ALA A 26 -1.00 1.80 -2.85
N LEU A 27 -0.60 1.18 -1.73
CA LEU A 27 -0.07 1.90 -0.57
C LEU A 27 1.24 2.66 -0.89
N ASN A 28 2.00 2.22 -1.90
CA ASN A 28 3.14 2.98 -2.39
C ASN A 28 2.79 4.24 -3.21
N GLN A 29 1.55 4.44 -3.66
CA GLN A 29 1.14 5.72 -4.23
C GLN A 29 0.86 6.78 -3.16
N TYR A 30 0.31 6.40 -1.99
CA TYR A 30 -0.01 7.33 -0.92
C TYR A 30 1.18 8.14 -0.40
N THR A 31 0.94 9.41 -0.05
CA THR A 31 1.91 10.19 0.71
C THR A 31 2.02 9.69 2.14
N LYS A 32 3.14 9.96 2.82
CA LYS A 32 3.26 9.63 4.25
C LYS A 32 2.24 10.37 5.15
N LYS A 33 1.64 11.48 4.69
CA LYS A 33 0.51 12.12 5.41
C LYS A 33 -0.74 11.23 5.33
N GLN A 34 -1.11 10.77 4.14
CA GLN A 34 -2.25 9.88 3.92
C GLN A 34 -2.05 8.53 4.64
N LEU A 35 -0.85 7.94 4.58
CA LEU A 35 -0.56 6.72 5.36
C LEU A 35 -0.65 6.92 6.88
N ALA A 36 -0.40 8.14 7.39
CA ALA A 36 -0.60 8.46 8.80
C ALA A 36 -2.09 8.62 9.15
N HIS A 37 -2.98 8.94 8.20
CA HIS A 37 -4.42 8.98 8.44
C HIS A 37 -4.94 7.61 8.90
N PHE A 38 -4.64 6.54 8.16
CA PHE A 38 -5.03 5.17 8.54
C PHE A 38 -4.54 4.80 9.96
N ILE A 39 -3.27 5.08 10.25
CA ILE A 39 -2.66 4.83 11.59
C ILE A 39 -3.42 5.57 12.69
N GLU A 40 -3.73 6.85 12.47
CA GLU A 40 -4.44 7.71 13.43
C GLU A 40 -5.93 7.38 13.56
N ARG A 41 -6.51 6.76 12.54
CA ARG A 41 -7.92 6.39 12.47
C ARG A 41 -8.25 5.10 13.20
N HIS A 42 -7.36 4.11 13.12
CA HIS A 42 -7.52 2.79 13.74
C HIS A 42 -6.64 2.58 14.98
N ASP A 43 -6.01 3.65 15.50
CA ASP A 43 -5.11 3.68 16.68
C ASP A 43 -4.01 2.59 16.64
N LEU A 44 -3.38 2.45 15.47
CA LEU A 44 -2.37 1.41 15.22
C LEU A 44 -1.04 1.75 15.90
N ASP A 45 -0.35 0.76 16.50
CA ASP A 45 0.99 0.91 17.11
C ASP A 45 2.13 0.99 16.05
N ILE A 46 1.91 1.82 15.03
CA ILE A 46 2.83 2.10 13.94
C ILE A 46 3.34 3.53 14.11
N ALA A 47 4.50 3.69 14.75
CA ALA A 47 4.97 5.02 15.11
C ALA A 47 5.20 5.92 13.87
N LYS A 48 4.59 7.11 13.87
CA LYS A 48 4.68 8.12 12.79
C LYS A 48 6.12 8.54 12.42
N SER A 49 7.13 8.15 13.19
CA SER A 49 8.56 8.33 12.93
C SER A 49 9.16 7.33 11.92
N TRP A 50 8.57 6.15 11.73
CA TRP A 50 9.06 5.05 10.88
C TRP A 50 9.23 5.45 9.40
N LYS A 51 10.00 4.70 8.62
CA LYS A 51 10.12 4.93 7.16
C LYS A 51 8.80 4.55 6.46
N LYS A 52 8.56 5.12 5.27
CA LYS A 52 7.35 4.79 4.48
C LYS A 52 7.23 3.28 4.22
N ALA A 53 8.33 2.59 3.89
CA ALA A 53 8.31 1.14 3.67
C ALA A 53 7.88 0.36 4.93
N GLU A 54 8.45 0.69 6.09
CA GLU A 54 8.14 0.07 7.39
C GLU A 54 6.67 0.30 7.79
N ILE A 55 6.11 1.47 7.44
CA ILE A 55 4.68 1.78 7.61
C ILE A 55 3.80 0.95 6.67
N ILE A 56 4.20 0.80 5.40
CA ILE A 56 3.44 0.02 4.41
C ILE A 56 3.43 -1.47 4.79
N GLU A 57 4.57 -2.02 5.20
CA GLU A 57 4.71 -3.41 5.62
C GLU A 57 3.76 -3.76 6.78
N ALA A 58 3.73 -2.93 7.83
CA ALA A 58 2.80 -3.09 8.95
C ALA A 58 1.32 -2.84 8.58
N LEU A 59 1.03 -1.88 7.67
CA LEU A 59 -0.33 -1.66 7.17
C LEU A 59 -0.83 -2.84 6.31
N ILE A 60 0.02 -3.50 5.53
CA ILE A 60 -0.34 -4.70 4.76
C ILE A 60 -0.74 -5.84 5.70
N GLU A 61 0.04 -6.09 6.75
CA GLU A 61 -0.23 -7.15 7.73
C GLU A 61 -1.56 -6.91 8.48
N TRP A 62 -1.80 -5.66 8.90
CA TRP A 62 -3.06 -5.26 9.53
C TRP A 62 -4.26 -5.36 8.56
N MET A 63 -4.17 -4.75 7.37
CA MET A 63 -5.26 -4.76 6.37
C MET A 63 -5.63 -6.18 5.94
N ALA A 64 -4.65 -7.06 5.69
CA ALA A 64 -4.90 -8.45 5.28
C ALA A 64 -5.69 -9.30 6.32
N SER A 65 -5.80 -8.79 7.56
CA SER A 65 -6.65 -9.32 8.62
C SER A 65 -7.98 -8.55 8.71
N ALA A 66 -7.91 -7.22 8.84
CA ALA A 66 -9.07 -6.35 9.03
C ALA A 66 -10.08 -6.42 7.88
N GLN A 67 -9.62 -6.56 6.63
CA GLN A 67 -10.48 -6.77 5.45
C GLN A 67 -11.42 -7.98 5.61
N LYS A 68 -10.90 -9.08 6.16
CA LYS A 68 -11.64 -10.34 6.32
C LYS A 68 -12.55 -10.36 7.55
N GLU A 69 -12.32 -9.44 8.48
CA GLU A 69 -13.20 -9.20 9.63
C GLU A 69 -14.35 -8.28 9.21
N LEU A 70 -14.03 -7.16 8.56
CA LEU A 70 -15.00 -6.18 8.06
C LEU A 70 -16.10 -6.83 7.19
N LEU A 71 -15.69 -7.50 6.10
CA LEU A 71 -16.61 -8.13 5.14
C LEU A 71 -17.42 -9.32 5.70
N LYS A 72 -17.08 -9.80 6.91
CA LYS A 72 -17.88 -10.80 7.66
C LYS A 72 -18.75 -10.19 8.76
N SER A 73 -18.39 -9.00 9.23
CA SER A 73 -19.12 -8.26 10.27
C SER A 73 -20.26 -7.41 9.70
N ASP A 74 -20.12 -6.97 8.45
CA ASP A 74 -21.06 -6.09 7.76
C ASP A 74 -21.46 -6.67 6.39
N GLU A 75 -22.58 -7.39 6.38
CA GLU A 75 -23.15 -8.01 5.18
C GLU A 75 -23.60 -6.96 4.13
N GLU A 76 -23.98 -5.75 4.57
CA GLU A 76 -24.45 -4.70 3.66
C GLU A 76 -23.28 -3.99 2.98
N LEU A 77 -22.19 -3.71 3.71
CA LEU A 77 -20.95 -3.21 3.14
C LEU A 77 -20.30 -4.24 2.20
N ASN A 78 -20.37 -5.53 2.53
CA ASN A 78 -19.93 -6.60 1.64
C ASN A 78 -20.76 -6.66 0.36
N ALA A 79 -22.10 -6.59 0.48
CA ALA A 79 -22.98 -6.52 -0.70
C ALA A 79 -22.73 -5.27 -1.56
N PHE A 80 -22.45 -4.11 -0.95
CA PHE A 80 -22.05 -2.90 -1.68
C PHE A 80 -20.70 -3.09 -2.39
N TYR A 81 -19.70 -3.68 -1.73
CA TYR A 81 -18.39 -3.95 -2.31
C TYR A 81 -18.49 -4.87 -3.55
N SER A 82 -19.21 -5.99 -3.45
CA SER A 82 -19.43 -6.88 -4.59
C SER A 82 -20.17 -6.17 -5.73
N ASN A 83 -21.41 -5.72 -5.50
CA ASN A 83 -22.28 -5.22 -6.57
C ASN A 83 -21.83 -3.89 -7.19
N THR A 84 -21.14 -3.02 -6.43
CA THR A 84 -20.83 -1.63 -6.85
C THR A 84 -19.34 -1.41 -7.12
N VAL A 85 -18.47 -2.38 -6.83
CA VAL A 85 -17.02 -2.25 -7.08
C VAL A 85 -16.41 -3.47 -7.78
N VAL A 86 -16.77 -4.71 -7.40
CA VAL A 86 -16.18 -5.92 -8.00
C VAL A 86 -16.90 -6.31 -9.29
N ASP A 87 -18.22 -6.39 -9.27
CA ASP A 87 -19.07 -6.86 -10.37
C ASP A 87 -19.58 -5.72 -11.27
N ALA A 88 -19.06 -4.50 -11.10
CA ALA A 88 -19.55 -3.29 -11.76
C ALA A 88 -19.01 -3.12 -13.19
N ASP A 89 -19.91 -2.91 -14.17
CA ASP A 89 -19.58 -2.63 -15.58
C ASP A 89 -18.69 -1.37 -15.77
N GLN A 90 -18.70 -0.44 -14.80
CA GLN A 90 -17.94 0.81 -14.81
C GLN A 90 -17.44 1.13 -13.39
N PRO A 91 -16.24 1.73 -13.22
CA PRO A 91 -15.73 2.13 -11.92
C PRO A 91 -16.58 3.27 -11.33
N LEU A 92 -16.87 3.20 -10.03
CA LEU A 92 -17.65 4.23 -9.34
C LEU A 92 -16.89 5.57 -9.28
N GLU A 93 -17.48 6.65 -9.77
CA GLU A 93 -16.91 8.00 -9.67
C GLU A 93 -17.18 8.63 -8.30
N ILE A 94 -16.18 9.30 -7.73
CA ILE A 94 -16.27 10.01 -6.45
C ILE A 94 -16.86 11.40 -6.67
N SER A 95 -18.18 11.47 -6.83
CA SER A 95 -18.93 12.72 -6.95
C SER A 95 -19.66 13.11 -5.65
N ASP A 96 -20.16 14.34 -5.61
CA ASP A 96 -20.98 14.87 -4.51
C ASP A 96 -22.44 14.37 -4.56
N ASP A 97 -22.79 13.56 -5.56
CA ASP A 97 -24.12 12.96 -5.76
C ASP A 97 -24.29 11.61 -5.03
N LEU A 98 -23.20 10.99 -4.59
CA LEU A 98 -23.21 9.79 -3.74
C LEU A 98 -23.98 10.08 -2.44
N SER A 99 -24.89 9.21 -2.04
CA SER A 99 -25.63 9.39 -0.78
C SER A 99 -24.72 9.30 0.44
N ASP A 100 -25.14 9.89 1.55
CA ASP A 100 -24.40 9.88 2.82
C ASP A 100 -23.89 8.47 3.20
N LYS A 101 -24.72 7.44 2.99
CA LYS A 101 -24.37 6.03 3.30
C LYS A 101 -23.38 5.43 2.31
N GLU A 102 -23.48 5.77 1.03
CA GLU A 102 -22.49 5.34 0.02
C GLU A 102 -21.14 6.00 0.29
N GLN A 103 -21.11 7.27 0.72
CA GLN A 103 -19.88 7.93 1.15
C GLN A 103 -19.27 7.27 2.40
N GLU A 104 -20.07 6.90 3.40
CA GLU A 104 -19.61 6.14 4.58
C GLU A 104 -19.05 4.76 4.20
N ASN A 105 -19.75 4.02 3.34
CA ASN A 105 -19.29 2.73 2.80
C ASN A 105 -17.96 2.88 2.06
N VAL A 106 -17.88 3.81 1.10
CA VAL A 106 -16.66 4.06 0.30
C VAL A 106 -15.48 4.46 1.18
N LEU A 107 -15.69 5.34 2.18
CA LEU A 107 -14.64 5.69 3.13
C LEU A 107 -14.17 4.47 3.92
N SER A 108 -15.08 3.61 4.38
CA SER A 108 -14.74 2.36 5.08
C SER A 108 -13.91 1.41 4.21
N LEU A 109 -14.30 1.22 2.94
CA LEU A 109 -13.54 0.39 1.99
C LEU A 109 -12.13 0.94 1.72
N ILE A 110 -11.95 2.26 1.70
CA ILE A 110 -10.64 2.92 1.55
C ILE A 110 -9.82 2.80 2.84
N GLU A 111 -10.43 3.03 4.02
CA GLU A 111 -9.77 2.95 5.33
C GLU A 111 -9.19 1.54 5.61
N HIS A 112 -9.85 0.49 5.10
CA HIS A 112 -9.38 -0.90 5.19
C HIS A 112 -8.61 -1.39 3.94
N GLY A 113 -8.37 -0.54 2.94
CA GLY A 113 -7.55 -0.85 1.75
C GLY A 113 -8.15 -1.89 0.79
N LEU A 114 -9.48 -2.04 0.79
CA LEU A 114 -10.23 -2.85 -0.20
C LEU A 114 -10.32 -2.14 -1.56
N VAL A 115 -10.41 -0.81 -1.52
CA VAL A 115 -10.49 0.07 -2.69
C VAL A 115 -9.61 1.31 -2.50
N PHE A 116 -9.31 2.00 -3.58
CA PHE A 116 -8.48 3.21 -3.61
C PHE A 116 -9.13 4.24 -4.52
N ASN A 117 -9.27 5.48 -4.04
CA ASN A 117 -9.69 6.60 -4.88
C ASN A 117 -8.51 7.02 -5.79
N ALA A 118 -8.56 6.68 -7.07
CA ALA A 118 -7.53 6.95 -8.07
C ALA A 118 -8.06 7.87 -9.17
N ASP A 119 -7.47 9.06 -9.31
CA ASP A 119 -7.90 10.12 -10.25
C ASP A 119 -9.41 10.43 -10.21
N GLY A 120 -10.04 10.30 -9.03
CA GLY A 120 -11.47 10.53 -8.81
C GLY A 120 -12.39 9.32 -9.02
N GLN A 121 -11.85 8.13 -9.31
CA GLN A 121 -12.61 6.89 -9.51
C GLN A 121 -12.18 5.80 -8.51
N LEU A 122 -13.08 4.89 -8.14
CA LEU A 122 -12.72 3.73 -7.33
C LEU A 122 -11.99 2.67 -8.15
N TRP A 123 -10.83 2.29 -7.63
CA TRP A 123 -10.01 1.20 -8.13
C TRP A 123 -9.85 0.13 -7.05
N ALA A 124 -10.14 -1.13 -7.38
CA ALA A 124 -10.09 -2.27 -6.48
C ALA A 124 -8.92 -3.22 -6.78
N LEU A 125 -8.62 -4.10 -5.83
CA LEU A 125 -7.59 -5.13 -5.97
C LEU A 125 -8.20 -6.45 -6.47
N GLU A 126 -7.84 -6.85 -7.69
CA GLU A 126 -8.19 -8.14 -8.31
C GLU A 126 -8.00 -9.35 -7.37
N ALA A 127 -6.92 -9.36 -6.57
CA ALA A 127 -6.61 -10.43 -5.62
C ALA A 127 -7.48 -10.46 -4.33
N VAL A 128 -8.42 -9.52 -4.16
CA VAL A 128 -9.37 -9.50 -3.03
C VAL A 128 -10.73 -10.10 -3.43
N ALA A 129 -11.10 -10.00 -4.71
CA ALA A 129 -12.37 -10.52 -5.24
C ALA A 129 -12.54 -12.03 -5.01
N GLU A 130 -11.46 -12.82 -5.09
CA GLU A 130 -11.48 -14.27 -4.85
C GLU A 130 -11.84 -14.67 -3.40
N THR A 131 -11.96 -13.72 -2.45
CA THR A 131 -12.14 -14.05 -1.02
C THR A 131 -13.59 -14.17 -0.54
N VAL A 132 -14.56 -13.92 -1.42
CA VAL A 132 -16.02 -14.09 -1.16
C VAL A 132 -16.67 -15.15 -2.05
N ASP A 133 -15.91 -16.21 -2.38
CA ASP A 133 -16.45 -17.41 -3.01
C ASP A 133 -17.53 -18.04 -2.10
N THR A 134 -18.79 -17.95 -2.55
CA THR A 134 -19.96 -18.18 -1.71
C THR A 134 -20.22 -19.67 -1.58
N VAL A 135 -20.18 -20.19 -0.34
CA VAL A 135 -20.41 -21.60 -0.04
C VAL A 135 -21.80 -22.04 -0.54
N SER A 136 -21.80 -22.73 -1.68
CA SER A 136 -23.00 -23.27 -2.34
C SER A 136 -22.89 -24.79 -2.47
N GLU A 137 -23.89 -25.51 -1.96
CA GLU A 137 -23.79 -26.96 -1.76
C GLU A 137 -24.09 -27.80 -3.02
N LYS A 138 -23.05 -28.49 -3.53
CA LYS A 138 -23.12 -29.82 -4.19
C LYS A 138 -23.85 -29.91 -5.57
N PRO A 139 -23.81 -31.08 -6.27
CA PRO A 139 -23.17 -32.35 -5.94
C PRO A 139 -22.17 -32.94 -6.97
N ALA A 140 -21.08 -33.50 -6.42
CA ALA A 140 -20.41 -34.77 -6.79
C ALA A 140 -20.32 -35.24 -8.26
N GLY A 141 -19.07 -35.39 -8.74
CA GLY A 141 -18.72 -36.11 -9.98
C GLY A 141 -17.28 -36.65 -9.97
N SER A 142 -17.15 -37.96 -9.71
CA SER A 142 -15.97 -38.85 -9.78
C SER A 142 -14.95 -38.54 -10.91
N SER A 143 -13.63 -38.82 -10.84
CA SER A 143 -12.94 -39.90 -10.09
C SER A 143 -11.43 -39.65 -9.90
N GLU A 144 -10.82 -40.24 -8.86
CA GLU A 144 -9.39 -40.65 -8.86
C GLU A 144 -9.22 -41.96 -9.68
N PRO A 145 -8.02 -42.30 -10.19
CA PRO A 145 -6.93 -42.97 -9.42
C PRO A 145 -5.51 -42.44 -9.77
N ASN A 146 -4.37 -42.91 -9.22
CA ASN A 146 -3.94 -43.53 -7.95
C ASN A 146 -2.38 -43.68 -8.01
N GLU A 147 -1.75 -44.19 -6.95
CA GLU A 147 -0.33 -44.65 -6.85
C GLU A 147 0.71 -43.49 -6.80
N GLU A 148 1.41 -43.18 -5.70
CA GLU A 148 2.20 -43.99 -4.74
C GLU A 148 3.58 -44.42 -5.31
N THR A 149 4.71 -43.94 -4.80
CA THR A 149 5.51 -44.62 -3.74
C THR A 149 6.70 -43.75 -3.27
N ALA A 150 7.38 -44.14 -2.18
CA ALA A 150 8.44 -43.35 -1.53
C ALA A 150 9.71 -44.15 -1.13
N SER A 151 10.87 -43.47 -1.00
CA SER A 151 12.12 -43.84 -0.26
C SER A 151 13.13 -42.66 -0.35
N LYS A 152 13.99 -42.28 0.63
CA LYS A 152 15.03 -43.00 1.45
C LYS A 152 16.23 -43.48 0.60
N ASP A 153 17.53 -43.27 0.91
CA ASP A 153 18.33 -42.50 1.91
C ASP A 153 19.66 -42.02 1.20
N GLU A 154 20.80 -41.51 1.73
CA GLU A 154 21.32 -41.25 3.11
C GLU A 154 22.36 -40.06 3.17
N ALA A 155 23.69 -40.34 3.15
CA ALA A 155 24.82 -39.42 3.50
C ALA A 155 25.71 -39.01 2.28
N THR A 156 26.83 -38.24 2.32
CA THR A 156 27.93 -38.10 3.33
C THR A 156 28.83 -36.84 3.10
N GLU A 157 29.52 -36.38 4.16
CA GLU A 157 30.78 -35.57 4.28
C GLU A 157 31.25 -34.54 3.20
N VAL A 158 31.47 -33.25 3.50
CA VAL A 158 32.54 -32.56 4.31
C VAL A 158 33.88 -32.28 3.58
N LYS A 159 34.22 -30.97 3.43
CA LYS A 159 35.58 -30.40 3.61
C LYS A 159 35.57 -28.87 3.75
N SER A 160 36.68 -28.29 4.23
CA SER A 160 36.67 -27.01 4.96
C SER A 160 37.82 -26.04 4.62
N GLN A 161 37.63 -24.76 5.02
CA GLN A 161 38.65 -23.69 5.20
C GLN A 161 39.28 -23.07 3.92
N PRO A 162 39.96 -21.88 4.00
CA PRO A 162 40.26 -21.05 5.18
C PRO A 162 39.73 -19.58 5.11
N ALA A 163 39.93 -18.84 6.21
CA ALA A 163 39.58 -17.41 6.35
C ALA A 163 40.82 -16.50 6.45
N GLN A 164 40.73 -15.25 5.96
CA GLN A 164 41.74 -14.18 6.06
C GLN A 164 41.04 -12.78 6.12
N PRO A 165 41.71 -11.68 6.52
CA PRO A 165 41.19 -10.86 7.63
C PRO A 165 40.62 -9.46 7.33
N LYS A 166 39.96 -8.91 8.36
CA LYS A 166 39.36 -7.57 8.44
C LYS A 166 40.38 -6.44 8.17
N LYS A 167 40.11 -5.56 7.20
CA LYS A 167 40.76 -4.24 7.10
C LYS A 167 39.92 -3.18 7.81
N GLN A 168 40.35 -2.75 9.00
CA GLN A 168 39.72 -1.61 9.70
C GLN A 168 39.94 -0.31 8.91
N ARG A 169 38.86 0.21 8.29
CA ARG A 169 38.88 1.53 7.66
C ARG A 169 38.76 2.60 8.74
N LYS A 170 39.87 3.31 9.05
CA LYS A 170 39.85 4.46 9.96
C LYS A 170 38.78 5.46 9.50
N GLN A 171 37.72 5.62 10.29
CA GLN A 171 36.75 6.70 10.09
C GLN A 171 37.39 8.00 10.57
N THR A 172 37.82 8.85 9.64
CA THR A 172 38.05 10.26 9.95
C THR A 172 36.69 10.93 10.16
N SER A 173 36.43 11.35 11.40
CA SER A 173 35.21 12.09 11.77
C SER A 173 35.18 13.42 11.01
N ALA A 174 34.31 13.53 10.01
CA ALA A 174 34.05 14.80 9.36
C ALA A 174 33.45 15.79 10.37
N PRO A 175 33.86 17.07 10.37
CA PRO A 175 33.37 18.06 11.33
C PRO A 175 31.85 18.17 11.24
N SER A 176 31.19 18.05 12.39
CA SER A 176 29.74 18.06 12.50
C SER A 176 29.20 19.48 12.35
N LEU A 177 29.06 19.94 11.09
CA LEU A 177 28.40 21.20 10.75
C LEU A 177 27.08 21.34 11.50
N SER A 178 26.82 22.53 12.05
CA SER A 178 25.64 22.81 12.87
C SER A 178 24.34 22.61 12.08
N PRO A 179 23.17 22.44 12.74
CA PRO A 179 21.88 22.39 12.04
C PRO A 179 21.66 23.60 11.13
N GLU A 180 22.07 24.78 11.57
CA GLU A 180 21.96 26.04 10.81
C GLU A 180 22.89 26.07 9.60
N GLU A 181 24.13 25.62 9.74
CA GLU A 181 25.08 25.50 8.63
C GLU A 181 24.60 24.50 7.58
N ARG A 182 24.00 23.37 8.01
CA ARG A 182 23.37 22.39 7.11
C ARG A 182 22.23 23.02 6.33
N ILE A 183 21.32 23.73 7.01
CA ILE A 183 20.20 24.46 6.39
C ILE A 183 20.71 25.53 5.41
N ALA A 184 21.72 26.32 5.79
CA ALA A 184 22.32 27.34 4.94
C ALA A 184 23.00 26.74 3.69
N ARG A 185 23.70 25.62 3.84
CA ARG A 185 24.32 24.87 2.74
C ARG A 185 23.27 24.28 1.79
N GLN A 186 22.19 23.72 2.33
CA GLN A 186 21.07 23.18 1.54
C GLN A 186 20.32 24.27 0.78
N LYS A 187 20.03 25.42 1.41
CA LYS A 187 19.46 26.62 0.77
C LYS A 187 20.36 27.13 -0.38
N LYS A 188 21.68 27.25 -0.16
CA LYS A 188 22.66 27.63 -1.20
C LYS A 188 22.68 26.64 -2.38
N MET A 189 22.61 25.33 -2.11
CA MET A 189 22.56 24.29 -3.15
C MET A 189 21.26 24.33 -3.97
N ARG A 190 20.09 24.46 -3.32
CA ARG A 190 18.79 24.58 -4.00
C ARG A 190 18.74 25.81 -4.90
N LEU A 191 19.26 26.96 -4.44
CA LEU A 191 19.37 28.17 -5.25
C LEU A 191 20.31 28.00 -6.45
N LYS A 192 21.47 27.32 -6.28
CA LYS A 192 22.41 27.03 -7.37
C LYS A 192 21.79 26.11 -8.44
N TYR A 193 21.00 25.12 -8.01
CA TYR A 193 20.24 24.24 -8.90
C TYR A 193 19.18 25.00 -9.71
N LEU A 194 18.35 25.81 -9.04
CA LEU A 194 17.33 26.64 -9.71
C LEU A 194 17.94 27.61 -10.72
N LYS A 195 19.04 28.30 -10.37
CA LYS A 195 19.78 29.16 -11.31
C LYS A 195 20.35 28.38 -12.51
N LYS A 196 20.78 27.12 -12.32
CA LYS A 196 21.25 26.24 -13.42
C LYS A 196 20.10 25.82 -14.34
N GLN A 197 18.92 25.50 -13.80
CA GLN A 197 17.74 25.16 -14.60
C GLN A 197 17.16 26.38 -15.35
N ALA A 198 17.12 27.55 -14.72
CA ALA A 198 16.72 28.79 -15.40
C ALA A 198 17.66 29.13 -16.58
N LYS A 199 18.99 28.98 -16.40
CA LYS A 199 19.96 29.13 -17.51
C LYS A 199 19.78 28.08 -18.60
N LYS A 200 19.44 26.82 -18.26
CA LYS A 200 19.10 25.79 -19.26
C LYS A 200 17.85 26.17 -20.08
N LYS A 201 16.76 26.61 -19.44
CA LYS A 201 15.55 27.05 -20.14
C LYS A 201 15.81 28.25 -21.06
N LYS A 202 16.61 29.24 -20.61
CA LYS A 202 17.05 30.39 -21.43
C LYS A 202 18.06 30.06 -22.56
N LYS A 203 18.50 28.80 -22.70
CA LYS A 203 19.38 28.34 -23.79
C LYS A 203 18.72 27.29 -24.70
N LYS A 204 17.40 27.12 -24.55
CA LYS A 204 16.48 26.30 -25.38
C LYS A 204 15.36 27.15 -26.01
N ARG A 205 15.46 28.46 -25.84
CA ARG A 205 14.87 29.52 -26.67
C ARG A 205 16.05 30.32 -27.24
#